data_AF-A0A5B0FSZ8-F1
#
_entry.id   AF-A0A5B0FSZ8-F1
#
_cell.length_a   1.000
_cell.length_b   1.000
_cell.length_c   1.000
_cell.angle_alpha   90.00
_cell.angle_beta   90.00
_cell.angle_gamma   90.00
#
_symmetry.space_group_name_H-M   'P 1'
#
loop_
_entity.id
_entity.type
_entity.pdbx_description
1 polymer ?
#
loop_
_entity_poly.entity_id
_entity_poly.type
_entity_poly.pdbx_seq_one_letter_code
_entity_poly.pdbx_strand_id
1 'polypeptide(L)'
;MSNLSSDFNDLLKRAPKTSKYDLLFCDQLELYEKRFNTTRHPWDLIFSTMPDQDELSQILCNPNFDARIRLLAAKKLRLLNCTSVANQLLAVVIETNFAEGMEVFAAYKNTCGLFVRKTGKILFQSTAADECLDLLNIIFQKSDSFLQEHGLENIFRNSQTRLGSSRISFLTIQGICAIEAPIIEFCINSDYKDLVESIFSLMNFIIETHLDLKI
;
A
#
# COMPACT_ATOMS: atom_id res chain seq x y z
N MET A 1 -13.94 3.75 -19.05
CA MET A 1 -13.21 2.85 -18.12
C MET A 1 -13.82 3.04 -16.74
N SER A 2 -14.22 1.98 -16.04
CA SER A 2 -14.54 2.12 -14.62
C SER A 2 -13.33 2.69 -13.90
N ASN A 3 -13.59 3.59 -12.96
CA ASN A 3 -12.55 4.08 -12.09
C ASN A 3 -12.19 2.95 -11.11
N LEU A 4 -11.37 1.97 -11.50
CA LEU A 4 -11.05 0.80 -10.65
C LEU A 4 -10.45 1.22 -9.29
N SER A 5 -9.85 2.41 -9.22
CA SER A 5 -9.43 3.05 -7.97
C SER A 5 -10.63 3.40 -7.04
N SER A 6 -11.79 3.77 -7.59
CA SER A 6 -13.01 4.01 -6.80
C SER A 6 -13.53 2.74 -6.15
N ASP A 7 -13.41 1.58 -6.80
CA ASP A 7 -13.85 0.29 -6.23
C ASP A 7 -13.13 0.01 -4.90
N PHE A 8 -11.81 0.23 -4.82
CA PHE A 8 -11.06 0.09 -3.57
C PHE A 8 -11.43 1.12 -2.52
N ASN A 9 -11.60 2.38 -2.93
CA ASN A 9 -11.94 3.44 -1.98
C ASN A 9 -13.32 3.21 -1.37
N ASP A 10 -14.28 2.75 -2.17
CA ASP A 10 -15.62 2.36 -1.70
C ASP A 10 -15.57 1.13 -0.81
N LEU A 11 -14.76 0.13 -1.17
CA LEU A 11 -14.52 -1.04 -0.33
C LEU A 11 -13.97 -0.63 1.05
N LEU A 12 -12.92 0.20 1.07
CA LEU A 12 -12.30 0.68 2.30
C LEU A 12 -13.29 1.48 3.16
N LYS A 13 -14.12 2.33 2.56
CA LYS A 13 -15.15 3.09 3.31
C LYS A 13 -16.16 2.19 4.01
N ARG A 14 -16.57 1.08 3.37
CA ARG A 14 -17.60 0.16 3.87
C ARG A 14 -17.06 -0.96 4.76
N ALA A 15 -15.76 -1.24 4.70
CA ALA A 15 -15.15 -2.33 5.46
C ALA A 15 -15.20 -2.09 6.98
N PRO A 16 -15.35 -3.15 7.81
CA PRO A 16 -15.14 -3.07 9.25
C PRO A 16 -13.75 -2.51 9.59
N LYS A 17 -13.62 -1.86 10.75
CA LYS A 17 -12.34 -1.23 11.17
C LYS A 17 -11.15 -2.18 11.13
N THR A 18 -11.35 -3.42 11.59
CA THR A 18 -10.32 -4.46 11.58
C THR A 18 -9.93 -4.85 10.15
N SER A 19 -10.90 -5.01 9.25
CA SER A 19 -10.65 -5.36 7.86
C SER A 19 -10.04 -4.21 7.03
N LYS A 20 -10.30 -2.95 7.37
CA LYS A 20 -9.71 -1.78 6.68
C LYS A 20 -8.19 -1.85 6.68
N TYR A 21 -7.62 -2.26 7.80
CA TYR A 21 -6.18 -2.43 7.96
C TYR A 21 -5.63 -3.50 7.01
N ASP A 22 -6.23 -4.68 7.00
CA ASP A 22 -5.77 -5.78 6.14
C ASP A 22 -5.90 -5.45 4.65
N LEU A 23 -6.92 -4.68 4.28
CA LEU A 23 -7.14 -4.23 2.91
C LEU A 23 -6.06 -3.29 2.37
N LEU A 24 -5.17 -2.75 3.22
CA LEU A 24 -4.07 -1.88 2.78
C LEU A 24 -2.91 -2.67 2.16
N PHE A 25 -2.78 -3.95 2.50
CA PHE A 25 -1.62 -4.73 2.11
C PHE A 25 -1.81 -5.48 0.81
N CYS A 26 -3.06 -5.66 0.36
CA CYS A 26 -3.38 -6.40 -0.87
C CYS A 26 -2.76 -7.81 -0.89
N ASP A 27 -2.66 -8.45 0.27
CA ASP A 27 -1.91 -9.70 0.48
C ASP A 27 -2.80 -10.94 0.73
N GLN A 28 -4.12 -10.73 0.89
CA GLN A 28 -5.15 -11.74 1.10
C GLN A 28 -6.26 -11.60 0.04
N LEU A 29 -6.28 -12.45 -0.99
CA LEU A 29 -7.21 -12.34 -2.13
C LEU A 29 -8.67 -12.46 -1.70
N GLU A 30 -8.94 -13.27 -0.69
CA GLU A 30 -10.26 -13.63 -0.17
C GLU A 30 -10.98 -12.41 0.43
N LEU A 31 -10.22 -11.40 0.88
CA LEU A 31 -10.79 -10.15 1.38
C LEU A 31 -11.45 -9.32 0.28
N TYR A 32 -11.06 -9.50 -0.98
CA TYR A 32 -11.50 -8.70 -2.12
C TYR A 32 -12.50 -9.44 -3.00
N GLU A 33 -12.34 -10.76 -3.18
CA GLU A 33 -13.15 -11.59 -4.08
C GLU A 33 -14.66 -11.38 -3.89
N LYS A 34 -15.14 -11.39 -2.64
CA LYS A 34 -16.59 -11.24 -2.33
C LYS A 34 -17.13 -9.82 -2.50
N ARG A 35 -16.27 -8.85 -2.76
CA ARG A 35 -16.61 -7.41 -2.79
C ARG A 35 -16.46 -6.79 -4.16
N PHE A 36 -15.74 -7.43 -5.07
CA PHE A 36 -15.64 -7.00 -6.44
C PHE A 36 -16.49 -7.84 -7.36
N ASN A 37 -16.85 -7.28 -8.51
CA ASN A 37 -17.57 -8.01 -9.53
C ASN A 37 -16.59 -8.94 -10.27
N THR A 38 -16.56 -10.22 -9.87
CA THR A 38 -15.70 -11.27 -10.43
C THR A 38 -16.07 -11.69 -11.86
N THR A 39 -17.07 -11.06 -12.48
CA THR A 39 -17.41 -11.27 -13.91
C THR A 39 -16.81 -10.20 -14.82
N ARG A 40 -16.03 -9.27 -14.26
CA ARG A 40 -15.49 -8.10 -14.96
C ARG A 40 -13.98 -8.04 -14.85
N HIS A 41 -13.31 -7.79 -15.97
CA HIS A 41 -11.88 -7.47 -16.01
C HIS A 41 -11.52 -6.25 -15.12
N PRO A 42 -10.42 -6.32 -14.33
CA PRO A 42 -9.46 -7.43 -14.20
C PRO A 42 -9.82 -8.48 -13.13
N TRP A 43 -10.97 -8.36 -12.48
CA TRP A 43 -11.35 -9.17 -11.32
C TRP A 43 -11.69 -10.62 -11.67
N ASP A 44 -12.30 -10.84 -12.83
CA ASP A 44 -12.53 -12.17 -13.39
C ASP A 44 -11.26 -12.99 -13.51
N LEU A 45 -10.17 -12.37 -13.98
CA LEU A 45 -8.88 -13.00 -14.11
C LEU A 45 -8.21 -13.20 -12.74
N ILE A 46 -8.11 -12.14 -11.91
CA ILE A 46 -7.43 -12.21 -10.61
C ILE A 46 -8.04 -13.29 -9.70
N PHE A 47 -9.37 -13.41 -9.70
CA PHE A 47 -10.09 -14.36 -8.85
C PHE A 47 -10.44 -15.68 -9.54
N SER A 48 -10.07 -15.87 -10.82
CA SER A 48 -10.25 -17.15 -11.51
C SER A 48 -9.50 -18.28 -10.81
N THR A 49 -10.07 -19.48 -10.80
CA THR A 49 -9.40 -20.70 -10.32
C THR A 49 -8.26 -21.12 -11.25
N MET A 50 -8.39 -20.84 -12.55
CA MET A 50 -7.39 -21.12 -13.59
C MET A 50 -7.18 -19.85 -14.43
N PRO A 51 -6.46 -18.85 -13.92
CA PRO A 51 -6.21 -17.62 -14.67
C PRO A 51 -5.18 -17.85 -15.77
N ASP A 52 -5.30 -17.08 -16.84
CA ASP A 52 -4.22 -16.91 -17.80
C ASP A 52 -3.05 -16.17 -17.14
N GLN A 53 -1.88 -16.82 -17.10
CA GLN A 53 -0.69 -16.29 -16.43
C GLN A 53 -0.03 -15.15 -17.21
N ASP A 54 -0.13 -15.17 -18.55
CA ASP A 54 0.41 -14.12 -19.41
C ASP A 54 -0.45 -12.87 -19.27
N GLU A 55 -1.77 -13.00 -19.23
CA GLU A 55 -2.67 -11.88 -19.00
C GLU A 55 -2.49 -11.28 -17.58
N LEU A 56 -2.29 -12.12 -16.55
CA LEU A 56 -1.95 -11.63 -15.21
C LEU A 56 -0.61 -10.87 -15.19
N SER A 57 0.37 -11.35 -15.94
CA SER A 57 1.67 -10.70 -16.07
C SER A 57 1.57 -9.36 -16.81
N GLN A 58 0.67 -9.25 -17.79
CA GLN A 58 0.37 -7.99 -18.47
C GLN A 58 -0.26 -6.97 -17.52
N ILE A 59 -1.22 -7.37 -16.68
CA ILE A 59 -1.79 -6.49 -15.64
C ILE A 59 -0.69 -6.01 -14.69
N LEU A 60 0.14 -6.94 -14.22
CA LEU A 60 1.23 -6.66 -13.29
C LEU A 60 2.25 -5.64 -13.85
N CYS A 61 2.59 -5.77 -15.14
CA CYS A 61 3.58 -4.92 -15.81
C CYS A 61 3.00 -3.59 -16.32
N ASN A 62 1.68 -3.46 -16.42
CA ASN A 62 1.05 -2.26 -16.97
C ASN A 62 0.89 -1.16 -15.90
N PRO A 63 1.62 -0.03 -16.01
CA PRO A 63 1.60 1.05 -15.00
C PRO A 63 0.27 1.83 -14.97
N ASN A 64 -0.62 1.62 -15.93
CA ASN A 64 -1.95 2.24 -15.96
C ASN A 64 -2.95 1.55 -15.03
N PHE A 65 -2.65 0.34 -14.54
CA PHE A 65 -3.42 -0.26 -13.47
C PHE A 65 -3.03 0.32 -12.12
N ASP A 66 -4.02 0.50 -11.25
CA ASP A 66 -3.82 0.87 -9.85
C ASP A 66 -2.85 -0.13 -9.18
N ALA A 67 -1.89 0.39 -8.40
CA ALA A 67 -0.87 -0.43 -7.74
C ALA A 67 -1.48 -1.56 -6.88
N ARG A 68 -2.67 -1.35 -6.30
CA ARG A 68 -3.39 -2.38 -5.53
C ARG A 68 -3.84 -3.55 -6.41
N ILE A 69 -4.30 -3.28 -7.64
CA ILE A 69 -4.63 -4.33 -8.63
C ILE A 69 -3.39 -5.12 -8.98
N ARG A 70 -2.28 -4.42 -9.22
CA ARG A 70 -0.99 -5.02 -9.57
C ARG A 70 -0.47 -5.88 -8.41
N LEU A 71 -0.63 -5.46 -7.16
CA LEU A 71 -0.29 -6.25 -5.97
C LEU A 71 -1.14 -7.53 -5.86
N LEU A 72 -2.45 -7.46 -6.12
CA LEU A 72 -3.33 -8.64 -6.12
C LEU A 72 -2.98 -9.61 -7.26
N ALA A 73 -2.68 -9.10 -8.45
CA ALA A 73 -2.20 -9.92 -9.58
C ALA A 73 -0.86 -10.59 -9.24
N ALA A 74 0.08 -9.87 -8.63
CA ALA A 74 1.34 -10.42 -8.16
C ALA A 74 1.13 -11.51 -7.10
N LYS A 75 0.22 -11.30 -6.15
CA LYS A 75 -0.15 -12.32 -5.16
C LYS A 75 -0.69 -13.58 -5.83
N LYS A 76 -1.57 -13.43 -6.83
CA LYS A 76 -2.14 -14.56 -7.58
C LYS A 76 -1.04 -15.34 -8.31
N LEU A 77 -0.15 -14.66 -9.00
CA LEU A 77 1.01 -15.25 -9.68
C LEU A 77 1.95 -15.99 -8.72
N ARG A 78 2.23 -15.43 -7.53
CA ARG A 78 3.00 -16.11 -6.47
C ARG A 78 2.35 -17.39 -5.98
N LEU A 79 1.02 -17.40 -5.80
CA LEU A 79 0.29 -18.61 -5.41
C LEU A 79 0.35 -19.72 -6.48
N LEU A 80 0.57 -19.34 -7.74
CA LEU A 80 0.79 -20.26 -8.87
C LEU A 80 2.26 -20.68 -9.03
N ASN A 81 3.17 -20.18 -8.19
CA ASN A 81 4.63 -20.31 -8.31
C ASN A 81 5.19 -19.74 -9.63
N CYS A 82 4.54 -18.72 -10.19
CA CYS A 82 4.91 -18.11 -11.46
C CYS A 82 5.31 -16.65 -11.25
N THR A 83 6.57 -16.40 -10.88
CA THR A 83 7.12 -15.02 -10.76
C THR A 83 8.30 -14.83 -11.70
N SER A 84 8.02 -14.56 -12.97
CA SER A 84 9.03 -14.23 -13.99
C SER A 84 9.26 -12.71 -14.13
N VAL A 85 8.48 -11.89 -13.42
CA VAL A 85 8.54 -10.43 -13.54
C VAL A 85 9.59 -9.84 -12.60
N ALA A 86 10.33 -8.85 -13.09
CA ALA A 86 11.30 -8.09 -12.30
C ALA A 86 10.65 -7.52 -11.04
N ASN A 87 11.39 -7.52 -9.92
CA ASN A 87 10.85 -6.96 -8.69
C ASN A 87 10.62 -5.46 -8.84
N GLN A 88 9.50 -4.98 -8.32
CA GLN A 88 9.15 -3.56 -8.31
C GLN A 88 8.44 -3.22 -7.02
N LEU A 89 8.79 -2.08 -6.42
CA LEU A 89 8.04 -1.48 -5.32
C LEU A 89 6.74 -0.85 -5.85
N LEU A 90 5.61 -1.25 -5.26
CA LEU A 90 4.27 -0.81 -5.65
C LEU A 90 3.56 0.00 -4.56
N ALA A 91 3.90 -0.21 -3.29
CA ALA A 91 3.38 0.58 -2.20
C ALA A 91 4.31 0.61 -0.98
N VAL A 92 4.15 1.66 -0.18
CA VAL A 92 4.80 1.82 1.12
C VAL A 92 3.72 2.04 2.17
N VAL A 93 3.72 1.23 3.21
CA VAL A 93 2.75 1.32 4.31
C VAL A 93 3.49 1.54 5.62
N ILE A 94 3.23 2.67 6.29
CA ILE A 94 3.70 2.92 7.65
C ILE A 94 2.56 2.69 8.62
N GLU A 95 2.82 1.91 9.66
CA GLU A 95 1.92 1.70 10.78
C GLU A 95 2.61 2.07 12.08
N THR A 96 1.94 2.82 12.94
CA THR A 96 2.41 3.15 14.29
C THR A 96 1.36 2.75 15.31
N ASN A 97 1.76 1.96 16.31
CA ASN A 97 0.87 1.49 17.36
C ASN A 97 1.02 2.33 18.63
N PHE A 98 0.03 3.17 18.92
CA PHE A 98 -0.05 3.97 20.14
C PHE A 98 -0.98 3.31 21.18
N ALA A 99 -0.91 3.76 22.43
CA ALA A 99 -1.77 3.26 23.50
C ALA A 99 -3.27 3.46 23.20
N GLU A 100 -3.60 4.53 22.49
CA GLU A 100 -4.98 4.86 22.09
C GLU A 100 -5.40 4.23 20.76
N GLY A 101 -4.53 3.44 20.13
CA GLY A 101 -4.79 2.73 18.89
C GLY A 101 -3.74 2.99 17.80
N MET A 102 -3.96 2.33 16.67
CA MET A 102 -3.02 2.33 15.55
C MET A 102 -3.36 3.42 14.52
N GLU A 103 -2.33 4.09 14.02
CA GLU A 103 -2.41 4.95 12.85
C GLU A 103 -1.66 4.32 11.69
N VAL A 104 -2.24 4.41 10.49
CA VAL A 104 -1.66 3.79 9.30
C VAL A 104 -1.70 4.74 8.14
N PHE A 105 -0.56 4.90 7.48
CA PHE A 105 -0.40 5.63 6.24
C PHE A 105 -0.03 4.64 5.14
N ALA A 106 -0.66 4.73 3.97
CA ALA A 106 -0.34 3.91 2.81
C ALA A 106 -0.19 4.78 1.56
N ALA A 107 1.00 4.76 0.95
CA ALA A 107 1.29 5.37 -0.33
C ALA A 107 1.36 4.29 -1.41
N TYR A 108 0.66 4.50 -2.51
CA TYR A 108 0.60 3.56 -3.63
C TYR A 108 1.20 4.20 -4.87
N LYS A 109 1.89 3.42 -5.70
CA LYS A 109 2.56 3.95 -6.88
C LYS A 109 1.51 4.50 -7.85
N ASN A 110 1.69 5.74 -8.28
CA ASN A 110 0.80 6.48 -9.18
C ASN A 110 -0.62 6.77 -8.62
N THR A 111 -0.91 6.45 -7.36
CA THR A 111 -2.18 6.80 -6.72
C THR A 111 -1.92 7.47 -5.38
N CYS A 112 -2.53 8.64 -5.18
CA CYS A 112 -2.26 9.43 -3.99
C CYS A 112 -2.69 8.68 -2.70
N GLY A 113 -2.03 9.01 -1.59
CA GLY A 113 -1.99 8.19 -0.39
C GLY A 113 -3.30 8.10 0.39
N LEU A 114 -3.32 7.16 1.32
CA LEU A 114 -4.38 6.90 2.28
C LEU A 114 -3.86 7.12 3.69
N PHE A 115 -4.65 7.79 4.53
CA PHE A 115 -4.38 7.86 5.96
C PHE A 115 -5.56 7.33 6.78
N VAL A 116 -5.30 6.35 7.62
CA VAL A 116 -6.26 5.76 8.57
C VAL A 116 -5.87 6.18 9.97
N ARG A 117 -6.71 7.02 10.59
CA ARG A 117 -6.52 7.47 11.97
C ARG A 117 -6.88 6.38 12.98
N LYS A 118 -6.41 6.52 14.22
CA LYS A 118 -6.78 5.65 15.36
C LYS A 118 -8.29 5.52 15.57
N THR A 119 -9.07 6.52 15.18
CA THR A 119 -10.54 6.50 15.23
C THR A 119 -11.19 5.61 14.16
N GLY A 120 -10.42 5.12 13.19
CA GLY A 120 -10.92 4.43 11.99
C GLY A 120 -11.43 5.38 10.91
N LYS A 121 -11.30 6.70 11.11
CA LYS A 121 -11.54 7.70 10.07
C LYS A 121 -10.46 7.55 9.00
N ILE A 122 -10.91 7.47 7.75
CA ILE A 122 -10.03 7.39 6.60
C ILE A 122 -10.03 8.74 5.88
N LEU A 123 -8.84 9.22 5.55
CA LEU A 123 -8.59 10.32 4.65
C LEU A 123 -8.04 9.75 3.34
N PHE A 124 -8.64 10.15 2.22
CA PHE A 124 -8.30 9.67 0.89
C PHE A 124 -7.97 10.86 0.00
N GLN A 125 -6.75 10.94 -0.48
CA GLN A 125 -6.42 11.81 -1.59
C GLN A 125 -6.39 10.96 -2.85
N SER A 126 -7.33 11.18 -3.76
CA SER A 126 -7.47 10.37 -4.99
C SER A 126 -7.10 11.13 -6.26
N THR A 127 -7.19 12.47 -6.22
CA THR A 127 -6.70 13.36 -7.26
C THR A 127 -5.29 13.78 -6.91
N ALA A 128 -4.34 13.35 -7.71
CA ALA A 128 -2.96 13.72 -7.56
C ALA A 128 -2.81 15.17 -8.06
N ALA A 129 -2.86 16.13 -7.12
CA ALA A 129 -2.22 17.41 -7.38
C ALA A 129 -0.75 17.12 -7.71
N ASP A 130 -0.14 17.91 -8.59
CA ASP A 130 1.25 17.71 -9.01
C ASP A 130 2.18 17.57 -7.80
N GLU A 131 1.93 18.35 -6.74
CA GLU A 131 2.64 18.24 -5.46
C GLU A 131 2.51 16.87 -4.77
N CYS A 132 1.34 16.22 -4.79
CA CYS A 132 1.22 14.85 -4.26
C CYS A 132 2.05 13.86 -5.10
N LEU A 133 2.07 14.02 -6.42
CA LEU A 133 2.86 13.14 -7.29
C LEU A 133 4.36 13.32 -7.02
N ASP A 134 4.82 14.55 -6.84
CA ASP A 134 6.22 14.85 -6.51
C ASP A 134 6.62 14.23 -5.17
N LEU A 135 5.79 14.39 -4.13
CA LEU A 135 6.03 13.79 -2.82
C LEU A 135 6.01 12.25 -2.88
N LEU A 136 5.09 11.66 -3.64
CA LEU A 136 5.08 10.21 -3.89
C LEU A 136 6.36 9.76 -4.58
N ASN A 137 6.79 10.45 -5.64
CA ASN A 137 8.00 10.10 -6.38
C ASN A 137 9.23 10.10 -5.46
N ILE A 138 9.34 11.08 -4.57
CA ILE A 138 10.41 11.15 -3.56
C ILE A 138 10.34 9.92 -2.63
N ILE A 139 9.17 9.58 -2.09
CA ILE A 139 9.01 8.40 -1.22
C ILE A 139 9.44 7.13 -1.94
N PHE A 140 8.98 6.90 -3.17
CA PHE A 140 9.31 5.69 -3.91
C PHE A 140 10.80 5.63 -4.28
N GLN A 141 11.41 6.76 -4.68
CA GLN A 141 12.84 6.82 -4.98
C GLN A 141 13.69 6.50 -3.74
N LYS A 142 13.36 7.09 -2.59
CA LYS A 142 14.05 6.83 -1.32
C LYS A 142 13.83 5.39 -0.85
N SER A 143 12.62 4.87 -0.99
CA SER A 143 12.29 3.48 -0.63
C SER A 143 13.03 2.46 -1.50
N ASP A 144 13.09 2.69 -2.81
CA ASP A 144 13.83 1.82 -3.73
C ASP A 144 15.34 1.83 -3.39
N SER A 145 15.91 3.01 -3.10
CA SER A 145 17.32 3.14 -2.69
C SER A 145 17.59 2.40 -1.37
N PHE A 146 16.71 2.59 -0.38
CA PHE A 146 16.79 1.92 0.91
C PHE A 146 16.72 0.38 0.76
N LEU A 147 15.80 -0.14 -0.06
CA LEU A 147 15.70 -1.58 -0.30
C LEU A 147 16.95 -2.15 -0.98
N GLN A 148 17.57 -1.41 -1.90
CA GLN A 148 18.80 -1.81 -2.56
C GLN A 148 20.00 -1.84 -1.60
N GLU A 149 20.08 -0.88 -0.69
CA GLU A 149 21.18 -0.77 0.28
C GLU A 149 21.09 -1.81 1.40
N HIS A 150 19.89 -2.04 1.94
CA HIS A 150 19.71 -2.88 3.13
C HIS A 150 19.33 -4.35 2.83
N GLY A 151 18.86 -4.66 1.61
CA GLY A 151 18.60 -6.04 1.19
C GLY A 151 17.59 -6.79 2.06
N LEU A 152 16.44 -6.18 2.34
CA LEU A 152 15.44 -6.76 3.24
C LEU A 152 14.81 -8.04 2.69
N GLU A 153 14.63 -9.03 3.57
CA GLU A 153 13.93 -10.27 3.25
C GLU A 153 12.40 -10.11 3.23
N ASN A 154 11.74 -10.97 2.44
CA ASN A 154 10.28 -11.05 2.42
C ASN A 154 9.77 -11.66 3.74
N ILE A 155 8.75 -11.04 4.31
CA ILE A 155 8.08 -11.48 5.52
C ILE A 155 6.64 -11.94 5.24
N PHE A 156 6.16 -12.84 6.08
CA PHE A 156 4.72 -13.07 6.22
C PHE A 156 4.16 -12.06 7.21
N ARG A 157 3.21 -11.22 6.77
CA ARG A 157 2.52 -10.29 7.68
C ARG A 157 1.66 -11.09 8.65
N ASN A 158 2.09 -11.15 9.91
CA ASN A 158 1.55 -12.06 10.92
C ASN A 158 0.95 -11.33 12.15
N SER A 159 1.19 -10.04 12.34
CA SER A 159 0.49 -9.23 13.35
C SER A 159 0.61 -7.72 13.11
N GLN A 160 -0.21 -6.95 13.83
CA GLN A 160 0.05 -5.52 14.06
C GLN A 160 1.41 -5.32 14.74
N THR A 161 1.95 -4.11 14.64
CA THR A 161 3.19 -3.73 15.32
C THR A 161 3.08 -3.76 16.83
N ARG A 162 4.22 -3.89 17.51
CA ARG A 162 4.29 -3.78 18.97
C ARG A 162 3.88 -2.38 19.44
N LEU A 163 3.25 -2.30 20.61
CA LEU A 163 2.91 -1.02 21.24
C LEU A 163 4.16 -0.12 21.37
N GLY A 164 4.05 1.14 20.96
CA GLY A 164 5.16 2.10 20.94
C GLY A 164 6.13 1.96 19.77
N SER A 165 5.91 0.98 18.89
CA SER A 165 6.72 0.76 17.69
C SER A 165 6.00 1.23 16.44
N SER A 166 6.79 1.52 15.42
CA SER A 166 6.30 1.69 14.05
C SER A 166 6.88 0.60 13.16
N ARG A 167 6.22 0.33 12.03
CA ARG A 167 6.75 -0.52 10.97
C ARG A 167 6.55 0.16 9.64
N ILE A 168 7.59 0.14 8.82
CA ILE A 168 7.55 0.53 7.41
C ILE A 168 7.56 -0.75 6.60
N SER A 169 6.47 -1.00 5.88
CA SER A 169 6.30 -2.15 4.99
C SER A 169 6.42 -1.70 3.54
N PHE A 170 7.24 -2.41 2.79
CA PHE A 170 7.48 -2.23 1.36
C PHE A 170 6.78 -3.34 0.61
N LEU A 171 5.76 -2.98 -0.17
CA LEU A 171 4.89 -3.92 -0.87
C LEU A 171 5.39 -4.02 -2.30
N THR A 172 6.00 -5.16 -2.62
CA THR A 172 6.66 -5.41 -3.91
C THR A 172 5.95 -6.51 -4.71
N ILE A 173 6.37 -6.68 -5.96
CA ILE A 173 5.93 -7.80 -6.81
C ILE A 173 6.34 -9.15 -6.22
N GLN A 174 7.45 -9.24 -5.50
CA GLN A 174 7.92 -10.50 -4.92
C GLN A 174 7.34 -10.79 -3.53
N GLY A 175 6.81 -9.79 -2.84
CA GLY A 175 6.28 -9.97 -1.49
C GLY A 175 6.34 -8.68 -0.68
N ILE A 176 6.16 -8.83 0.63
CA ILE A 176 6.25 -7.71 1.57
C ILE A 176 7.59 -7.82 2.28
N CYS A 177 8.39 -6.76 2.24
CA CYS A 177 9.53 -6.60 3.14
C CYS A 177 9.15 -5.56 4.20
N ALA A 178 9.70 -5.64 5.42
CA ALA A 178 9.41 -4.62 6.42
C ALA A 178 10.55 -4.40 7.41
N ILE A 179 10.59 -3.20 7.96
CA ILE A 179 11.41 -2.83 9.12
C ILE A 179 10.48 -2.38 10.23
N GLU A 180 10.74 -2.85 11.46
CA GLU A 180 9.99 -2.46 12.66
C GLU A 180 10.97 -1.99 13.72
N ALA A 181 10.72 -0.81 14.27
CA ALA A 181 11.54 -0.20 15.30
C ALA A 181 10.68 0.70 16.20
N PRO A 182 11.13 1.03 17.43
CA PRO A 182 10.55 2.11 18.21
C PRO A 182 10.47 3.38 17.37
N ILE A 183 9.37 4.15 17.48
CA ILE A 183 9.19 5.35 16.64
C ILE A 183 10.35 6.34 16.77
N ILE A 184 10.93 6.45 17.96
CA ILE A 184 12.07 7.33 18.22
C ILE A 184 13.29 6.95 17.37
N GLU A 185 13.50 5.65 17.11
CA GLU A 185 14.63 5.15 16.33
C GLU A 185 14.52 5.59 14.87
N PHE A 186 13.32 5.53 14.28
CA PHE A 186 13.06 6.05 12.94
C PHE A 186 13.30 7.55 12.82
N CYS A 187 13.10 8.31 13.89
CA CYS A 187 13.30 9.76 13.90
C CYS A 187 14.77 10.18 14.09
N ILE A 188 15.59 9.37 14.77
CA ILE A 188 16.97 9.76 15.13
C ILE A 188 18.04 9.05 14.30
N ASN A 189 17.74 7.87 13.76
CA ASN A 189 18.71 7.12 12.96
C ASN A 189 18.80 7.73 11.55
N SER A 190 20.02 8.09 11.14
CA SER A 190 20.32 8.67 9.82
C SER A 190 19.84 7.80 8.67
N ASP A 191 19.85 6.49 8.83
CA ASP A 191 19.55 5.52 7.78
C ASP A 191 18.06 5.56 7.40
N TYR A 192 17.20 5.93 8.35
CA TYR A 192 15.75 5.98 8.15
C TYR A 192 15.21 7.40 7.99
N LYS A 193 15.94 8.39 8.53
CA LYS A 193 15.48 9.78 8.66
C LYS A 193 14.94 10.32 7.34
N ASP A 194 15.72 10.16 6.28
CA ASP A 194 15.41 10.67 4.95
C ASP A 194 14.12 10.09 4.36
N LEU A 195 13.89 8.78 4.58
CA LEU A 195 12.68 8.08 4.16
C LEU A 195 11.48 8.53 5.00
N VAL A 196 11.65 8.57 6.32
CA VAL A 196 10.61 8.94 7.28
C VAL A 196 10.14 10.37 7.07
N GLU A 197 11.07 11.32 6.86
CA GLU A 197 10.75 12.71 6.56
C GLU A 197 9.91 12.84 5.29
N SER A 198 10.26 12.11 4.21
CA SER A 198 9.48 12.15 2.96
C SER A 198 8.05 11.63 3.14
N ILE A 199 7.88 10.62 3.99
CA ILE A 199 6.56 10.04 4.27
C ILE A 199 5.73 11.01 5.13
N PHE A 200 6.35 11.66 6.12
CA PHE A 200 5.68 12.70 6.90
C PHE A 200 5.30 13.92 6.06
N SER A 201 6.12 14.33 5.08
CA SER A 201 5.76 15.40 4.14
C SER A 201 4.45 15.09 3.39
N LEU A 202 4.33 13.88 2.81
CA LEU A 202 3.10 13.49 2.12
C LEU A 202 1.91 13.34 3.08
N MET A 203 2.15 12.79 4.27
CA MET A 203 1.10 12.65 5.28
C MET A 203 0.55 14.02 5.72
N ASN A 204 1.42 15.00 5.96
CA ASN A 204 1.03 16.36 6.32
C ASN A 204 0.25 17.03 5.19
N PHE A 205 0.75 16.93 3.95
CA PHE A 205 0.02 17.42 2.77
C PHE A 205 -1.41 16.87 2.70
N ILE A 206 -1.60 15.57 2.90
CA ILE A 206 -2.93 14.93 2.89
C ILE A 206 -3.78 15.42 4.08
N ILE A 207 -3.19 15.63 5.25
CA ILE A 207 -3.92 16.13 6.42
C ILE A 207 -4.39 17.56 6.19
N GLU A 208 -3.51 18.45 5.73
CA GLU A 208 -3.78 19.87 5.49
C GLU A 208 -4.84 20.06 4.42
N THR A 209 -4.69 19.39 3.27
CA THR A 209 -5.70 19.42 2.20
C THR A 209 -7.09 18.97 2.65
N HIS A 210 -7.19 18.05 3.62
CA HIS A 210 -8.48 17.64 4.20
C HIS A 210 -8.95 18.48 5.39
N LEU A 211 -8.09 19.31 5.98
CA LEU A 211 -8.47 20.30 6.99
C LEU A 211 -9.04 21.56 6.32
N ASP A 212 -8.46 22.00 5.20
CA ASP A 212 -8.91 23.19 4.46
C ASP A 212 -10.26 22.99 3.77
N LEU A 213 -10.64 21.73 3.48
CA LEU A 213 -11.98 21.39 2.98
C LEU A 213 -13.11 21.50 4.03
N LYS A 214 -12.81 21.96 5.26
CA LYS A 214 -13.80 22.18 6.32
C LYS A 214 -14.19 23.65 6.54
N ILE A 215 -13.79 24.57 5.65
CA ILE A 215 -14.18 25.99 5.68
C ILE A 215 -15.28 26.24 4.63
#